data_AF-A0A922XCC2-F1
#
_entry.id   AF-A0A922XCC2-F1
#
_cell.length_a   1.000
_cell.length_b   1.000
_cell.length_c   1.000
_cell.angle_alpha   90.00
_cell.angle_beta   90.00
_cell.angle_gamma   90.00
#
_symmetry.space_group_name_H-M   'P 1'
#
loop_
_entity.id
_entity.type
_entity.pdbx_description
1 polymer ?
#
loop_
_entity_poly.entity_id
_entity_poly.type
_entity_poly.pdbx_seq_one_letter_code
_entity_poly.pdbx_strand_id
1 'polypeptide(L)'
;MSRSRKNPLLAALDASFLIGAVCTTIFYMILLSPGMKDSTLHRYTTEHLVEYVVVALTFWGLADVLRKLATFPREVLALRHQWLPARKGRVPAAAAAGLLEIVDAQPKWVRESRIGRRFAAALEYVVENGAGNEFRDQLQLLSHHDAERMAASYTLIRFVVRITPVLGFLGTVVHFGTALNGITLDKMSDQLGVVVSEMGHAFNATTVALAAAMCMMFCQFVCEWIEKAILQHIDHTVEDELFNRFELKDASIAPFLRVVQEANDDALKIMASNLESQTATWVEAFEMILQRLDARQKQEGHAWTQALETLHSRHESYDAVREERLRQILDAIGERQDRFMSQIHATIDKAALLRNDFAVVIDTIQGIAQGEGRLLELQATLSDNLRVIHETRQIEDAVHGLTGAIHLLTARSGDGRKTAA
;
A
#
# COMPACT_ATOMS: atom_id res chain seq x y z
N MET A 1 42.37 -35.33 17.74
CA MET A 1 42.69 -35.89 16.41
C MET A 1 42.49 -34.80 15.36
N SER A 2 43.55 -34.08 15.00
CA SER A 2 43.50 -33.08 13.93
C SER A 2 43.36 -33.81 12.60
N ARG A 3 42.14 -33.81 12.04
CA ARG A 3 41.95 -34.11 10.63
C ARG A 3 42.69 -33.01 9.87
N SER A 4 43.89 -33.34 9.39
CA SER A 4 44.59 -32.61 8.35
C SER A 4 43.57 -32.34 7.24
N ARG A 5 43.04 -31.11 7.18
CA ARG A 5 42.36 -30.57 6.00
C ARG A 5 43.47 -30.45 4.96
N LYS A 6 43.83 -31.56 4.31
CA LYS A 6 44.62 -31.51 3.09
C LYS A 6 43.87 -30.55 2.17
N ASN A 7 44.54 -29.48 1.71
CA ASN A 7 43.92 -28.53 0.80
C ASN A 7 43.31 -29.34 -0.36
N PRO A 8 42.01 -29.17 -0.68
CA PRO A 8 41.36 -29.96 -1.71
C PRO A 8 42.06 -29.81 -3.06
N LEU A 9 42.73 -28.67 -3.29
CA LEU A 9 43.61 -28.45 -4.43
C LEU A 9 44.82 -29.39 -4.43
N LEU A 10 45.51 -29.57 -3.31
CA LEU A 10 46.64 -30.50 -3.20
C LEU A 10 46.20 -31.96 -3.32
N ALA A 11 45.05 -32.32 -2.74
CA ALA A 11 44.49 -33.66 -2.88
C ALA A 11 44.01 -33.97 -4.32
N ALA A 12 43.43 -32.97 -5.01
CA ALA A 12 43.04 -33.10 -6.42
C ALA A 12 44.26 -33.10 -7.36
N LEU A 13 45.31 -32.35 -7.02
CA LEU A 13 46.63 -32.40 -7.67
C LEU A 13 47.24 -33.80 -7.53
N ASP A 14 47.22 -34.39 -6.34
CA ASP A 14 47.73 -35.76 -6.12
C ASP A 14 46.96 -36.79 -6.96
N ALA A 15 45.62 -36.69 -7.01
CA ALA A 15 44.80 -37.62 -7.78
C ALA A 15 44.96 -37.41 -9.30
N SER A 16 45.04 -36.17 -9.77
CA SER A 16 45.21 -35.85 -11.20
C SER A 16 46.58 -36.23 -11.72
N PHE A 17 47.59 -35.98 -10.90
CA PHE A 17 48.96 -36.37 -11.18
C PHE A 17 49.10 -37.89 -11.26
N LEU A 18 48.53 -38.63 -10.29
CA LEU A 18 48.62 -40.09 -10.28
C LEU A 18 47.90 -40.71 -11.48
N ILE A 19 46.68 -40.25 -11.80
CA ILE A 19 45.96 -40.69 -13.01
C ILE A 19 46.76 -40.34 -14.27
N GLY A 20 47.30 -39.12 -14.36
CA GLY A 20 48.15 -38.68 -15.46
C GLY A 20 49.37 -39.58 -15.64
N ALA A 21 50.11 -39.85 -14.56
CA ALA A 21 51.30 -40.70 -14.55
C ALA A 21 51.00 -42.15 -14.95
N VAL A 22 49.88 -42.72 -14.49
CA VAL A 22 49.42 -44.05 -14.90
C VAL A 22 49.06 -44.04 -16.39
N CYS A 23 48.32 -43.05 -16.87
CA CYS A 23 47.99 -42.91 -18.30
C CYS A 23 49.25 -42.77 -19.17
N THR A 24 50.24 -41.97 -18.77
CA THR A 24 51.52 -41.83 -19.47
C THR A 24 52.28 -43.15 -19.49
N THR A 25 52.29 -43.89 -18.37
CA THR A 25 52.97 -45.19 -18.29
C THR A 25 52.30 -46.22 -19.20
N ILE A 26 50.97 -46.29 -19.20
CA ILE A 26 50.20 -47.16 -20.09
C ILE A 26 50.44 -46.77 -21.55
N PHE A 27 50.44 -45.48 -21.86
CA PHE A 27 50.72 -44.97 -23.20
C PHE A 27 52.09 -45.46 -23.71
N TYR A 28 53.15 -45.28 -22.92
CA TYR A 28 54.49 -45.74 -23.30
C TYR A 28 54.62 -47.27 -23.29
N MET A 29 53.92 -47.99 -22.42
CA MET A 29 53.89 -49.46 -22.44
C MET A 29 53.28 -49.99 -23.74
N ILE A 30 52.21 -49.35 -24.24
CA ILE A 30 51.60 -49.67 -25.53
C ILE A 30 52.55 -49.27 -26.68
N LEU A 31 53.15 -48.08 -26.60
CA LEU A 31 53.99 -47.53 -27.66
C LEU A 31 55.31 -48.30 -27.84
N LEU A 32 55.90 -48.80 -26.75
CA LEU A 32 57.12 -49.62 -26.77
C LEU A 32 56.85 -51.08 -27.15
N SER A 33 55.59 -51.47 -27.32
CA SER A 33 55.23 -52.81 -27.77
C SER A 33 55.77 -53.09 -29.18
N PRO A 34 56.21 -54.32 -29.50
CA PRO A 34 56.86 -54.65 -30.78
C PRO A 34 56.04 -54.31 -32.03
N GLY A 35 54.71 -54.18 -31.90
CA GLY A 35 53.81 -53.85 -33.01
C GLY A 35 53.71 -52.35 -33.34
N MET A 36 54.23 -51.45 -32.51
CA MET A 36 54.13 -49.99 -32.72
C MET A 36 55.46 -49.28 -32.96
N LYS A 37 56.57 -50.01 -33.02
CA LYS A 37 57.94 -49.45 -33.08
C LYS A 37 58.26 -48.59 -34.31
N ASP A 38 57.45 -48.66 -35.38
CA ASP A 38 57.57 -47.82 -36.57
C ASP A 38 56.34 -46.93 -36.82
N SER A 39 55.46 -46.80 -35.82
CA SER A 39 54.32 -45.88 -35.93
C SER A 39 54.79 -44.44 -35.97
N THR A 40 54.08 -43.59 -36.70
CA THR A 40 54.29 -42.14 -36.66
C THR A 40 54.28 -41.63 -35.22
N LEU A 41 53.39 -42.16 -34.37
CA LEU A 41 53.30 -41.76 -32.97
C LEU A 41 54.57 -42.07 -32.17
N HIS A 42 55.26 -43.17 -32.48
CA HIS A 42 56.53 -43.52 -31.84
C HIS A 42 57.57 -42.46 -32.19
N ARG A 43 57.77 -42.21 -33.49
CA ARG A 43 58.70 -41.20 -34.00
C ARG A 43 58.45 -39.81 -33.37
N TYR A 44 57.20 -39.38 -33.27
CA TYR A 44 56.86 -38.06 -32.74
C TYR A 44 56.95 -37.93 -31.20
N THR A 45 57.09 -39.00 -30.43
CA THR A 45 56.96 -38.94 -28.95
C THR A 45 58.08 -39.61 -28.13
N THR A 46 59.08 -40.22 -28.78
CA THR A 46 60.14 -40.96 -28.08
C THR A 46 61.58 -40.55 -28.40
N GLU A 47 61.80 -39.52 -29.24
CA GLU A 47 63.13 -39.18 -29.76
C GLU A 47 64.06 -38.53 -28.72
N HIS A 48 63.58 -37.57 -27.92
CA HIS A 48 64.33 -36.88 -26.88
C HIS A 48 63.55 -36.77 -25.57
N LEU A 49 64.25 -36.37 -24.49
CA LEU A 49 63.67 -36.19 -23.15
C LEU A 49 62.48 -35.19 -23.17
N VAL A 50 62.53 -34.20 -24.05
CA VAL A 50 61.55 -33.11 -24.10
C VAL A 50 60.18 -33.62 -24.54
N GLU A 51 60.10 -34.53 -25.52
CA GLU A 51 58.82 -35.10 -25.95
C GLU A 51 58.16 -35.90 -24.81
N TYR A 52 58.94 -36.67 -24.04
CA TYR A 52 58.42 -37.40 -22.88
C TYR A 52 57.78 -36.47 -21.86
N VAL A 53 58.40 -35.31 -21.60
CA VAL A 53 57.87 -34.31 -20.67
C VAL A 53 56.58 -33.70 -21.23
N VAL A 54 56.53 -33.35 -22.52
CA VAL A 54 55.35 -32.79 -23.18
C VAL A 54 54.17 -33.77 -23.12
N VAL A 55 54.41 -35.05 -23.42
CA VAL A 55 53.39 -36.09 -23.36
C VAL A 55 52.89 -36.29 -21.92
N ALA A 56 53.80 -36.35 -20.94
CA ALA A 56 53.44 -36.48 -19.53
C ALA A 56 52.57 -35.30 -19.03
N LEU A 57 52.95 -34.07 -19.36
CA LEU A 57 52.19 -32.87 -19.03
C LEU A 57 50.82 -32.86 -19.71
N THR A 58 50.75 -33.32 -20.96
CA THR A 58 49.48 -33.40 -21.71
C THR A 58 48.53 -34.39 -21.06
N PHE A 59 48.99 -35.59 -20.69
CA PHE A 59 48.15 -36.57 -20.00
C PHE A 59 47.72 -36.10 -18.62
N TRP A 60 48.61 -35.43 -17.88
CA TRP A 60 48.24 -34.84 -16.59
C TRP A 60 47.17 -33.75 -16.74
N GLY A 61 47.36 -32.81 -17.68
CA GLY A 61 46.39 -31.77 -17.98
C GLY A 61 45.05 -32.36 -18.43
N LEU A 62 45.07 -33.36 -19.31
CA LEU A 62 43.89 -34.04 -19.82
C LEU A 62 43.14 -34.77 -18.70
N ALA A 63 43.86 -35.47 -17.81
CA ALA A 63 43.25 -36.11 -16.64
C ALA A 63 42.59 -35.09 -15.70
N ASP A 64 43.16 -33.89 -15.56
CA ASP A 64 42.54 -32.82 -14.78
C ASP A 64 41.26 -32.27 -15.42
N VAL A 65 41.31 -31.96 -16.71
CA VAL A 65 40.17 -31.53 -17.53
C VAL A 65 39.05 -32.56 -17.46
N LEU A 66 39.33 -33.84 -17.73
CA LEU A 66 38.32 -34.90 -17.76
C LEU A 66 37.66 -35.08 -16.39
N ARG A 67 38.40 -34.94 -15.29
CA ARG A 67 37.80 -34.99 -13.95
C ARG A 67 36.83 -33.85 -13.70
N LYS A 68 37.19 -32.62 -14.12
CA LYS A 68 36.28 -31.46 -14.02
C LYS A 68 35.05 -31.67 -14.90
N LEU A 69 35.24 -32.13 -16.13
CA LEU A 69 34.13 -32.41 -17.05
C LEU A 69 33.17 -33.47 -16.47
N ALA A 70 33.70 -34.47 -15.77
CA ALA A 70 32.90 -35.51 -15.10
C ALA A 70 32.09 -35.00 -13.89
N THR A 71 32.42 -33.84 -13.29
CA THR A 71 31.63 -33.26 -12.20
C THR A 71 30.45 -32.43 -12.69
N PHE A 72 30.51 -31.86 -13.90
CA PHE A 72 29.45 -31.00 -14.43
C PHE A 72 28.07 -31.66 -14.49
N PRO A 73 27.89 -32.92 -14.92
CA PRO A 73 26.58 -33.56 -14.93
C PRO A 73 25.94 -33.62 -13.53
N ARG A 74 26.76 -33.80 -12.49
CA ARG A 74 26.27 -33.82 -11.10
C ARG A 74 25.83 -32.44 -10.64
N GLU A 75 26.56 -31.39 -11.00
CA GLU A 75 26.17 -30.00 -10.71
C GLU A 75 24.90 -29.61 -11.46
N VAL A 76 24.77 -29.98 -12.74
CA VAL A 76 23.55 -29.75 -13.54
C VAL A 76 22.36 -30.50 -12.97
N LEU A 77 22.56 -31.72 -12.45
CA LEU A 77 21.49 -32.45 -11.77
C LEU A 77 21.08 -31.77 -10.46
N ALA A 78 22.05 -31.28 -9.68
CA ALA A 78 21.79 -30.54 -8.45
C ALA A 78 21.06 -29.20 -8.71
N LEU A 79 21.33 -28.54 -9.84
CA LEU A 79 20.61 -27.35 -10.30
C LEU A 79 19.12 -27.61 -10.55
N ARG A 80 18.78 -28.80 -11.06
CA ARG A 80 17.38 -29.18 -11.33
C ARG A 80 16.61 -29.58 -10.08
N HIS A 81 17.30 -29.76 -8.95
CA HIS A 81 16.67 -30.14 -7.70
C HIS A 81 15.91 -28.96 -7.10
N GLN A 82 14.75 -29.22 -6.51
CA GLN A 82 13.97 -28.18 -5.85
C GLN A 82 14.56 -27.92 -4.46
N TRP A 83 15.32 -26.84 -4.32
CA TRP A 83 16.05 -26.50 -3.09
C TRP A 83 15.15 -25.97 -1.97
N LEU A 84 14.14 -25.19 -2.33
CA LEU A 84 13.29 -24.48 -1.39
C LEU A 84 11.81 -24.74 -1.70
N PRO A 85 10.93 -24.74 -0.68
CA PRO A 85 9.50 -24.85 -0.91
C PRO A 85 8.98 -23.64 -1.68
N ALA A 86 7.94 -23.83 -2.48
CA ALA A 86 7.35 -22.78 -3.32
C ALA A 86 7.01 -21.52 -2.51
N ARG A 87 7.32 -20.36 -3.10
CA ARG A 87 7.16 -19.06 -2.46
C ARG A 87 5.67 -18.74 -2.26
N LYS A 88 5.22 -18.65 -1.00
CA LYS A 88 3.85 -18.24 -0.63
C LYS A 88 3.73 -16.75 -0.28
N GLY A 89 4.86 -16.04 -0.20
CA GLY A 89 4.93 -14.63 0.19
C GLY A 89 6.34 -14.25 0.64
N ARG A 90 6.48 -13.08 1.28
CA ARG A 90 7.67 -12.74 2.06
C ARG A 90 7.58 -13.44 3.41
N VAL A 91 8.69 -13.97 3.88
CA VAL A 91 8.80 -14.64 5.19
C VAL A 91 9.74 -13.85 6.10
N PRO A 92 9.49 -13.82 7.42
CA PRO A 92 10.43 -13.21 8.36
C PRO A 92 11.81 -13.86 8.28
N ALA A 93 12.87 -13.09 8.57
CA ALA A 93 14.24 -13.62 8.59
C ALA A 93 14.42 -14.81 9.56
N ALA A 94 13.61 -14.91 10.62
CA ALA A 94 13.61 -16.05 11.53
C ALA A 94 13.28 -17.40 10.84
N ALA A 95 12.53 -17.37 9.74
CA ALA A 95 12.23 -18.58 8.96
C ALA A 95 13.46 -19.09 8.18
N ALA A 96 14.53 -18.30 8.04
CA ALA A 96 15.75 -18.72 7.35
C ALA A 96 16.41 -19.93 8.02
N ALA A 97 16.33 -20.05 9.34
CA ALA A 97 16.88 -21.20 10.06
C ALA A 97 16.21 -22.52 9.66
N GLY A 98 14.87 -22.51 9.50
CA GLY A 98 14.14 -23.68 9.00
C GLY A 98 14.44 -24.00 7.54
N LEU A 99 14.69 -22.98 6.71
CA LEU A 99 15.11 -23.19 5.33
C LEU A 99 16.54 -23.76 5.24
N LEU A 100 17.44 -23.32 6.12
CA LEU A 100 18.80 -23.85 6.21
C LEU A 100 18.77 -25.34 6.60
N GLU A 101 17.93 -25.72 7.56
CA GLU A 101 17.77 -27.12 7.96
C GLU A 101 17.27 -28.00 6.79
N ILE A 102 16.36 -27.49 5.94
CA ILE A 102 15.91 -28.18 4.72
C ILE A 102 17.06 -28.40 3.73
N VAL A 103 17.93 -27.40 3.58
CA VAL A 103 19.13 -27.48 2.72
C VAL A 103 20.14 -28.47 3.30
N ASP A 104 20.34 -28.46 4.61
CA ASP A 104 21.29 -29.35 5.30
C ASP A 104 20.84 -30.80 5.37
N ALA A 105 19.52 -31.04 5.39
CA ALA A 105 18.90 -32.36 5.34
C ALA A 105 19.03 -33.03 3.97
N GLN A 106 19.45 -32.30 2.93
CA GLN A 106 19.65 -32.88 1.60
C GLN A 106 20.78 -33.93 1.59
N PRO A 107 20.75 -34.88 0.62
CA PRO A 107 21.84 -35.83 0.45
C PRO A 107 23.20 -35.14 0.30
N LYS A 108 24.26 -35.73 0.86
CA LYS A 108 25.61 -35.13 0.89
C LYS A 108 26.09 -34.65 -0.49
N TRP A 109 25.84 -35.42 -1.55
CA TRP A 109 26.25 -35.07 -2.92
C TRP A 109 25.55 -33.82 -3.46
N VAL A 110 24.31 -33.57 -3.04
CA VAL A 110 23.54 -32.37 -3.37
C VAL A 110 24.06 -31.21 -2.53
N ARG A 111 24.17 -31.38 -1.21
CA ARG A 111 24.64 -30.33 -0.30
C ARG A 111 26.07 -29.85 -0.62
N GLU A 112 26.96 -30.75 -1.02
CA GLU A 112 28.35 -30.43 -1.40
C GLU A 112 28.48 -29.81 -2.79
N SER A 113 27.40 -29.82 -3.59
CA SER A 113 27.36 -29.09 -4.87
C SER A 113 27.59 -27.60 -4.67
N ARG A 114 27.90 -26.88 -5.76
CA ARG A 114 28.12 -25.43 -5.70
C ARG A 114 26.86 -24.69 -5.28
N ILE A 115 25.71 -25.04 -5.85
CA ILE A 115 24.42 -24.44 -5.51
C ILE A 115 24.02 -24.73 -4.05
N GLY A 116 24.27 -25.94 -3.55
CA GLY A 116 23.96 -26.28 -2.16
C GLY A 116 24.77 -25.49 -1.16
N ARG A 117 26.09 -25.42 -1.37
CA ARG A 117 26.97 -24.57 -0.56
C ARG A 117 26.58 -23.10 -0.65
N ARG A 118 26.09 -22.66 -1.81
CA ARG A 118 25.67 -21.29 -2.03
C ARG A 118 24.39 -20.94 -1.28
N PHE A 119 23.37 -21.79 -1.35
CA PHE A 119 22.15 -21.63 -0.55
C PHE A 119 22.45 -21.70 0.95
N ALA A 120 23.26 -22.66 1.39
CA ALA A 120 23.64 -22.78 2.80
C ALA A 120 24.33 -21.49 3.30
N ALA A 121 25.36 -21.01 2.59
CA ALA A 121 26.09 -19.80 2.98
C ALA A 121 25.20 -18.54 2.95
N ALA A 122 24.31 -18.43 1.97
CA ALA A 122 23.37 -17.30 1.90
C ALA A 122 22.35 -17.32 3.04
N LEU A 123 21.79 -18.49 3.36
CA LEU A 123 20.82 -18.65 4.45
C LEU A 123 21.48 -18.48 5.82
N GLU A 124 22.69 -19.00 6.01
CA GLU A 124 23.50 -18.82 7.23
C GLU A 124 23.73 -17.33 7.50
N TYR A 125 24.09 -16.55 6.48
CA TYR A 125 24.22 -15.09 6.62
C TYR A 125 22.90 -14.42 7.06
N VAL A 126 21.75 -14.84 6.51
CA VAL A 126 20.43 -14.30 6.91
C VAL A 126 20.07 -14.69 8.34
N VAL A 127 20.46 -15.89 8.80
CA VAL A 127 20.24 -16.31 10.18
C VAL A 127 21.06 -15.46 11.15
N GLU A 128 22.31 -15.15 10.81
CA GLU A 128 23.21 -14.38 11.68
C GLU A 128 22.93 -12.87 11.67
N ASN A 129 22.73 -12.28 10.49
CA ASN A 129 22.67 -10.83 10.30
C ASN A 129 21.26 -10.31 9.96
N GLY A 130 20.34 -11.20 9.62
CA GLY A 130 19.02 -10.85 9.09
C GLY A 130 19.02 -10.50 7.61
N ALA A 131 17.82 -10.32 7.04
CA ALA A 131 17.64 -9.88 5.65
C ALA A 131 17.64 -8.34 5.56
N GLY A 132 18.80 -7.74 5.79
CA GLY A 132 19.03 -6.29 5.61
C GLY A 132 19.31 -5.91 4.14
N ASN A 133 19.54 -4.61 3.89
CA ASN A 133 19.88 -4.11 2.55
C ASN A 133 21.21 -4.67 2.02
N GLU A 134 22.14 -5.02 2.90
CA GLU A 134 23.45 -5.60 2.56
C GLU A 134 23.35 -7.05 2.05
N PHE A 135 22.20 -7.71 2.18
CA PHE A 135 22.04 -9.09 1.75
C PHE A 135 22.30 -9.28 0.25
N ARG A 136 21.93 -8.29 -0.59
CA ARG A 136 22.24 -8.32 -2.03
C ARG A 136 23.74 -8.32 -2.27
N ASP A 137 24.46 -7.43 -1.59
CA ASP A 137 25.91 -7.28 -1.74
C ASP A 137 26.61 -8.55 -1.27
N GLN A 138 26.10 -9.19 -0.21
CA GLN A 138 26.58 -10.50 0.23
C GLN A 138 26.36 -11.60 -0.82
N LEU A 139 25.20 -11.66 -1.47
CA LEU A 139 24.95 -12.62 -2.56
C LEU A 139 25.92 -12.40 -3.73
N GLN A 140 26.22 -11.15 -4.07
CA GLN A 140 27.22 -10.80 -5.10
C GLN A 140 28.64 -11.17 -4.68
N LEU A 141 29.01 -10.92 -3.42
CA LEU A 141 30.32 -11.29 -2.86
C LEU A 141 30.54 -12.80 -2.94
N LEU A 142 29.52 -13.59 -2.59
CA LEU A 142 29.60 -15.03 -2.74
C LEU A 142 29.81 -15.43 -4.22
N SER A 143 29.19 -14.73 -5.19
CA SER A 143 29.31 -15.02 -6.64
C SER A 143 30.74 -14.79 -7.08
N HIS A 144 31.30 -13.67 -6.64
CA HIS A 144 32.69 -13.34 -6.85
C HIS A 144 33.63 -14.42 -6.29
N HIS A 145 33.42 -14.88 -5.05
CA HIS A 145 34.21 -15.95 -4.47
C HIS A 145 34.13 -17.26 -5.27
N ASP A 146 32.97 -17.61 -5.82
CA ASP A 146 32.83 -18.81 -6.64
C ASP A 146 33.53 -18.66 -8.01
N ALA A 147 33.51 -17.46 -8.60
CA ALA A 147 34.28 -17.14 -9.80
C ALA A 147 35.81 -17.20 -9.56
N GLU A 148 36.29 -16.68 -8.42
CA GLU A 148 37.70 -16.78 -8.02
C GLU A 148 38.12 -18.23 -7.79
N ARG A 149 37.28 -19.03 -7.12
CA ARG A 149 37.53 -20.47 -6.91
C ARG A 149 37.62 -21.21 -8.25
N MET A 150 36.73 -20.90 -9.19
CA MET A 150 36.82 -21.44 -10.55
C MET A 150 38.17 -21.08 -11.17
N ALA A 151 38.53 -19.79 -11.20
CA ALA A 151 39.78 -19.32 -11.78
C ALA A 151 41.02 -19.99 -11.17
N ALA A 152 41.06 -20.09 -9.83
CA ALA A 152 42.11 -20.77 -9.10
C ALA A 152 42.22 -22.25 -9.49
N SER A 153 41.08 -22.93 -9.71
CA SER A 153 41.04 -24.34 -10.06
C SER A 153 41.61 -24.67 -11.45
N TYR A 154 41.70 -23.70 -12.37
CA TYR A 154 42.27 -23.87 -13.72
C TYR A 154 43.75 -23.45 -13.81
N THR A 155 44.36 -23.01 -12.71
CA THR A 155 45.76 -22.54 -12.69
C THR A 155 46.74 -23.57 -13.26
N LEU A 156 46.59 -24.85 -12.91
CA LEU A 156 47.44 -25.93 -13.42
C LEU A 156 47.31 -26.10 -14.93
N ILE A 157 46.08 -26.20 -15.44
CA ILE A 157 45.83 -26.38 -16.88
C ILE A 157 46.40 -25.18 -17.66
N ARG A 158 46.20 -23.96 -17.14
CA ARG A 158 46.78 -22.73 -17.72
C ARG A 158 48.30 -22.75 -17.74
N PHE A 159 48.92 -23.26 -16.67
CA PHE A 159 50.36 -23.44 -16.61
C PHE A 159 50.84 -24.44 -17.67
N VAL A 160 50.21 -25.62 -17.76
CA VAL A 160 50.52 -26.65 -18.77
C VAL A 160 50.39 -26.10 -20.19
N VAL A 161 49.27 -25.46 -20.52
CA VAL A 161 49.03 -24.85 -21.84
C VAL A 161 50.08 -23.79 -22.17
N ARG A 162 50.50 -22.98 -21.18
CA ARG A 162 51.50 -21.92 -21.39
C ARG A 162 52.93 -22.44 -21.54
N ILE A 163 53.31 -23.48 -20.79
CA ILE A 163 54.68 -24.01 -20.80
C ILE A 163 54.93 -24.96 -21.98
N THR A 164 53.90 -25.66 -22.47
CA THR A 164 54.04 -26.67 -23.53
C THR A 164 54.69 -26.13 -24.81
N PRO A 165 54.31 -24.95 -25.35
CA PRO A 165 55.00 -24.37 -26.53
C PRO A 165 56.47 -24.03 -26.26
N VAL A 166 56.80 -23.57 -25.05
CA VAL A 166 58.18 -23.26 -24.66
C VAL A 166 59.01 -24.54 -24.61
N LEU A 167 58.44 -25.64 -24.12
CA LEU A 167 59.07 -26.96 -24.19
C LEU A 167 59.23 -27.43 -25.64
N GLY A 168 58.25 -27.20 -26.52
CA GLY A 168 58.38 -27.49 -27.95
C GLY A 168 59.57 -26.79 -28.60
N PHE A 169 59.75 -25.49 -28.31
CA PHE A 169 60.92 -24.73 -28.75
C PHE A 169 62.22 -25.22 -28.09
N LEU A 170 62.20 -25.59 -26.81
CA LEU A 170 63.36 -26.22 -26.19
C LEU A 170 63.74 -27.52 -26.89
N GLY A 171 62.74 -28.30 -27.34
CA GLY A 171 62.93 -29.52 -28.13
C GLY A 171 63.71 -29.25 -29.42
N THR A 172 63.35 -28.21 -30.19
CA THR A 172 64.11 -27.87 -31.41
C THR A 172 65.54 -27.43 -31.11
N VAL A 173 65.74 -26.61 -30.07
CA VAL A 173 67.07 -26.16 -29.67
C VAL A 173 67.96 -27.35 -29.27
N VAL A 174 67.41 -28.33 -28.55
CA VAL A 174 68.13 -29.55 -28.18
C VAL A 174 68.49 -30.36 -29.42
N HIS A 175 67.54 -30.60 -30.34
CA HIS A 175 67.79 -31.35 -31.58
C HIS A 175 68.83 -30.66 -32.48
N PHE A 176 68.73 -29.34 -32.68
CA PHE A 176 69.75 -28.63 -33.46
C PHE A 176 71.11 -28.65 -32.77
N GLY A 177 71.13 -28.55 -31.44
CA GLY A 177 72.35 -28.67 -30.66
C GLY A 177 73.03 -30.02 -30.83
N THR A 178 72.27 -31.12 -30.76
CA THR A 178 72.81 -32.48 -30.95
C THR A 178 73.18 -32.76 -32.40
N ALA A 179 72.42 -32.26 -33.37
CA ALA A 179 72.69 -32.41 -34.79
C ALA A 179 74.01 -31.75 -35.21
N LEU A 180 74.32 -30.58 -34.65
CA LEU A 180 75.53 -29.82 -34.98
C LEU A 180 76.75 -30.24 -34.14
N ASN A 181 76.54 -30.93 -33.02
CA ASN A 181 77.60 -31.37 -32.14
C ASN A 181 78.42 -32.50 -32.79
N GLY A 182 79.69 -32.24 -33.09
CA GLY A 182 80.61 -33.22 -33.68
C GLY A 182 80.79 -33.13 -35.19
N ILE A 183 80.17 -32.15 -35.86
CA ILE A 183 80.38 -31.91 -37.30
C ILE A 183 81.56 -30.96 -37.51
N THR A 184 82.62 -31.46 -38.13
CA THR A 184 83.71 -30.65 -38.70
C THR A 184 83.37 -30.26 -40.14
N LEU A 185 83.70 -29.03 -40.56
CA LEU A 185 83.40 -28.53 -41.92
C LEU A 185 83.84 -29.49 -43.05
N ASP A 186 84.97 -30.18 -42.87
CA ASP A 186 85.53 -31.10 -43.86
C ASP A 186 84.71 -32.39 -44.08
N LYS A 187 83.78 -32.72 -43.18
CA LYS A 187 82.90 -33.91 -43.26
C LYS A 187 81.44 -33.55 -43.54
N MET A 188 81.15 -32.27 -43.78
CA MET A 188 79.79 -31.77 -43.91
C MET A 188 79.06 -32.34 -45.14
N SER A 189 79.78 -32.65 -46.24
CA SER A 189 79.19 -33.29 -47.43
C SER A 189 78.64 -34.67 -47.16
N ASP A 190 79.36 -35.46 -46.35
CA ASP A 190 79.02 -36.87 -46.07
C ASP A 190 77.97 -36.97 -44.96
N GLN A 191 77.90 -35.99 -44.07
CA GLN A 191 76.95 -35.94 -42.95
C GLN A 191 75.70 -35.11 -43.22
N LEU A 192 75.58 -34.48 -44.40
CA LEU A 192 74.45 -33.60 -44.74
C LEU A 192 73.11 -34.32 -44.60
N GLY A 193 73.01 -35.58 -45.05
CA GLY A 193 71.78 -36.37 -44.91
C GLY A 193 71.36 -36.61 -43.45
N VAL A 194 72.33 -36.82 -42.56
CA VAL A 194 72.08 -36.98 -41.12
C VAL A 194 71.60 -35.66 -40.53
N VAL A 195 72.24 -34.54 -40.87
CA VAL A 195 71.82 -33.20 -40.41
C VAL A 195 70.40 -32.89 -40.87
N VAL A 196 70.06 -33.14 -42.13
CA VAL A 196 68.69 -32.91 -42.64
C VAL A 196 67.67 -33.77 -41.91
N SER A 197 68.00 -35.03 -41.58
CA SER A 197 67.13 -35.89 -40.78
C SER A 197 66.90 -35.32 -39.37
N GLU A 198 67.98 -34.98 -38.65
CA GLU A 198 67.93 -34.38 -37.31
C GLU A 198 67.16 -33.04 -37.28
N MET A 199 67.29 -32.23 -38.33
CA MET A 199 66.49 -31.03 -38.48
C MET A 199 64.99 -31.33 -38.65
N GLY A 200 64.66 -32.42 -39.35
CA GLY A 200 63.28 -32.91 -39.44
C GLY A 200 62.71 -33.35 -38.09
N HIS A 201 63.51 -34.04 -37.29
CA HIS A 201 63.18 -34.44 -35.92
C HIS A 201 62.93 -33.22 -35.01
N ALA A 202 63.77 -32.18 -35.12
CA ALA A 202 63.55 -30.91 -34.42
C ALA A 202 62.16 -30.31 -34.70
N PHE A 203 61.75 -30.21 -35.97
CA PHE A 203 60.43 -29.67 -36.32
C PHE A 203 59.28 -30.53 -35.81
N ASN A 204 59.46 -31.85 -35.74
CA ASN A 204 58.47 -32.77 -35.21
C ASN A 204 58.17 -32.52 -33.73
N ALA A 205 59.21 -32.27 -32.92
CA ALA A 205 59.09 -31.94 -31.50
C ALA A 205 58.21 -30.70 -31.25
N THR A 206 58.44 -29.62 -32.03
CA THR A 206 57.62 -28.40 -31.94
C THR A 206 56.19 -28.64 -32.43
N THR A 207 56.02 -29.40 -33.50
CA THR A 207 54.69 -29.69 -34.06
C THR A 207 53.81 -30.41 -33.04
N VAL A 208 54.35 -31.42 -32.35
CA VAL A 208 53.64 -32.17 -31.31
C VAL A 208 53.30 -31.28 -30.12
N ALA A 209 54.26 -30.49 -29.65
CA ALA A 209 54.03 -29.58 -28.52
C ALA A 209 52.95 -28.54 -28.83
N LEU A 210 52.97 -27.93 -30.02
CA LEU A 210 51.94 -26.98 -30.43
C LEU A 210 50.58 -27.65 -30.60
N ALA A 211 50.52 -28.82 -31.24
CA ALA A 211 49.28 -29.56 -31.40
C ALA A 211 48.67 -29.95 -30.03
N ALA A 212 49.49 -30.45 -29.11
CA ALA A 212 49.08 -30.78 -27.75
C ALA A 212 48.60 -29.54 -26.99
N ALA A 213 49.33 -28.42 -27.07
CA ALA A 213 48.96 -27.16 -26.42
C ALA A 213 47.63 -26.60 -26.97
N MET A 214 47.42 -26.65 -28.29
CA MET A 214 46.18 -26.21 -28.93
C MET A 214 45.00 -27.10 -28.50
N CYS A 215 45.18 -28.42 -28.48
CA CYS A 215 44.16 -29.36 -28.02
C CYS A 215 43.78 -29.07 -26.55
N MET A 216 44.79 -28.94 -25.68
CA MET A 216 44.59 -28.63 -24.27
C MET A 216 43.93 -27.26 -24.05
N MET A 217 44.30 -26.24 -24.84
CA MET A 217 43.67 -24.92 -24.79
C MET A 217 42.19 -24.99 -25.16
N PHE A 218 41.84 -25.76 -26.19
CA PHE A 218 40.43 -25.97 -26.57
C PHE A 218 39.65 -26.70 -25.47
N CYS A 219 40.22 -27.77 -24.91
CA CYS A 219 39.62 -28.48 -23.79
C CYS A 219 39.41 -27.59 -22.55
N GLN A 220 40.40 -26.75 -22.22
CA GLN A 220 40.28 -25.76 -21.16
C GLN A 220 39.16 -24.77 -21.45
N PHE A 221 39.10 -24.23 -22.66
CA PHE A 221 38.07 -23.27 -23.08
C PHE A 221 36.67 -23.85 -22.91
N VAL A 222 36.44 -25.08 -23.40
CA VAL A 222 35.13 -25.74 -23.28
C VAL A 222 34.74 -25.94 -21.82
N CYS A 223 35.68 -26.37 -20.97
CA CYS A 223 35.40 -26.56 -19.54
C CYS A 223 35.08 -25.24 -18.83
N GLU A 224 35.89 -24.19 -19.05
CA GLU A 224 35.63 -22.87 -18.48
C GLU A 224 34.29 -22.29 -18.96
N TRP A 225 33.94 -22.50 -20.24
CA TRP A 225 32.67 -22.03 -20.80
C TRP A 225 31.46 -22.71 -20.14
N ILE A 226 31.47 -24.04 -20.03
CA ILE A 226 30.40 -24.80 -19.37
C ILE A 226 30.31 -24.41 -17.89
N GLU A 227 31.43 -24.32 -17.19
CA GLU A 227 31.46 -24.01 -15.77
C GLU A 227 30.97 -22.59 -15.47
N LYS A 228 31.32 -21.60 -16.30
CA LYS A 228 30.76 -20.24 -16.22
C LYS A 228 29.25 -20.23 -16.43
N ALA A 229 28.75 -20.98 -17.41
CA ALA A 229 27.31 -21.08 -17.66
C ALA A 229 26.57 -21.69 -16.46
N ILE A 230 27.15 -22.72 -15.83
CA ILE A 230 26.61 -23.32 -14.59
C ILE A 230 26.59 -22.27 -13.47
N LEU A 231 27.71 -21.57 -13.21
CA LEU A 231 27.79 -20.56 -12.16
C LEU A 231 26.78 -19.42 -12.37
N GLN A 232 26.63 -18.93 -13.61
CA GLN A 232 25.62 -17.93 -13.95
C GLN A 232 24.20 -18.43 -13.65
N HIS A 233 23.89 -19.69 -13.96
CA HIS A 233 22.58 -20.26 -13.67
C HIS A 233 22.33 -20.40 -12.16
N ILE A 234 23.38 -20.75 -11.39
CA ILE A 234 23.33 -20.77 -9.92
C ILE A 234 23.03 -19.36 -9.39
N ASP A 235 23.75 -18.34 -9.85
CA ASP A 235 23.56 -16.97 -9.41
C ASP A 235 22.12 -16.50 -9.66
N HIS A 236 21.58 -16.71 -10.87
CA HIS A 236 20.19 -16.38 -11.19
C HIS A 236 19.20 -17.13 -10.29
N THR A 237 19.39 -18.45 -10.12
CA THR A 237 18.49 -19.26 -9.29
C THR A 237 18.47 -18.81 -7.83
N VAL A 238 19.64 -18.49 -7.29
CA VAL A 238 19.79 -18.05 -5.89
C VAL A 238 19.23 -16.64 -5.71
N GLU A 239 19.48 -15.72 -6.64
CA GLU A 239 18.89 -14.38 -6.62
C GLU A 239 17.36 -14.44 -6.73
N ASP A 240 16.81 -15.20 -7.68
CA ASP A 240 15.36 -15.34 -7.88
C ASP A 240 14.66 -15.92 -6.64
N GLU A 241 15.27 -16.92 -6.01
CA GLU A 241 14.70 -17.58 -4.83
C GLU A 241 14.88 -16.80 -3.52
N LEU A 242 15.98 -16.07 -3.34
CA LEU A 242 16.31 -15.43 -2.06
C LEU A 242 16.10 -13.91 -2.03
N PHE A 243 16.36 -13.19 -3.13
CA PHE A 243 16.44 -11.72 -3.12
C PHE A 243 15.16 -11.04 -2.61
N ASN A 244 14.00 -11.64 -2.85
CA ASN A 244 12.71 -11.12 -2.39
C ASN A 244 11.94 -12.06 -1.45
N ARG A 245 12.57 -13.14 -0.99
CA ARG A 245 11.89 -14.13 -0.13
C ARG A 245 11.76 -13.65 1.30
N PHE A 246 12.71 -12.88 1.80
CA PHE A 246 12.67 -12.38 3.17
C PHE A 246 12.05 -10.99 3.27
N GLU A 247 11.38 -10.72 4.38
CA GLU A 247 10.97 -9.37 4.74
C GLU A 247 12.22 -8.54 5.04
N LEU A 248 12.44 -7.49 4.25
CA LEU A 248 13.51 -6.54 4.48
C LEU A 248 13.30 -5.91 5.85
N LYS A 249 14.24 -6.18 6.76
CA LYS A 249 14.29 -5.50 8.04
C LYS A 249 14.83 -4.10 7.76
N ASP A 250 13.97 -3.19 7.30
CA ASP A 250 14.30 -1.77 7.22
C ASP A 250 14.50 -1.28 8.66
N ALA A 251 15.75 -1.33 9.12
CA ALA A 251 16.14 -0.90 10.45
C ALA A 251 15.79 0.58 10.71
N SER A 252 15.56 1.37 9.66
CA SER A 252 15.11 2.75 9.70
C SER A 252 13.61 2.92 9.98
N ILE A 253 12.78 1.94 9.59
CA ILE A 253 11.32 2.05 9.72
C ILE A 253 10.86 1.63 11.12
N ALA A 254 11.55 0.69 11.77
CA ALA A 254 11.14 0.23 13.11
C ALA A 254 11.13 1.33 14.20
N PRO A 255 12.12 2.25 14.28
CA PRO A 255 12.06 3.39 15.19
C PRO A 255 10.93 4.36 14.83
N PHE A 256 10.75 4.65 13.54
CA PHE A 256 9.68 5.54 13.06
C PHE A 256 8.29 4.97 13.36
N LEU A 257 8.06 3.67 13.11
CA LEU A 257 6.82 2.99 13.43
C LEU A 257 6.54 2.97 14.93
N ARG A 258 7.56 2.77 15.77
CA ARG A 258 7.40 2.88 17.23
C ARG A 258 6.98 4.28 17.66
N VAL A 259 7.61 5.32 17.12
CA VAL A 259 7.24 6.72 17.40
C VAL A 259 5.81 7.02 16.96
N VAL A 260 5.37 6.53 15.79
CA VAL A 260 4.00 6.71 15.30
C VAL A 260 2.99 5.93 16.17
N GLN A 261 3.33 4.71 16.60
CA GLN A 261 2.49 3.92 17.50
C GLN A 261 2.35 4.58 18.88
N GLU A 262 3.46 5.04 19.47
CA GLU A 262 3.44 5.75 20.76
C GLU A 262 2.64 7.06 20.65
N ALA A 263 2.83 7.84 19.57
CA ALA A 263 2.06 9.06 19.35
C ALA A 263 0.55 8.79 19.18
N ASN A 264 0.19 7.69 18.51
CA ASN A 264 -1.21 7.29 18.34
C ASN A 264 -1.84 6.82 19.66
N ASP A 265 -1.12 6.04 20.45
CA ASP A 265 -1.58 5.58 21.76
C ASP A 265 -1.76 6.74 22.74
N ASP A 266 -0.86 7.73 22.71
CA ASP A 266 -0.99 8.95 23.51
C ASP A 266 -2.16 9.83 23.03
N ALA A 267 -2.38 9.94 21.72
CA ALA A 267 -3.54 10.65 21.17
C ALA A 267 -4.87 9.99 21.60
N LEU A 268 -4.94 8.65 21.57
CA LEU A 268 -6.12 7.90 22.02
C LEU A 268 -6.38 8.09 23.52
N LYS A 269 -5.34 8.10 24.37
CA LYS A 269 -5.48 8.40 25.80
C LYS A 269 -6.00 9.82 26.04
N ILE A 270 -5.47 10.81 25.32
CA ILE A 270 -5.91 12.20 25.42
C ILE A 270 -7.38 12.33 24.96
N MET A 271 -7.77 11.65 23.88
CA MET A 271 -9.16 11.61 23.43
C MET A 271 -10.06 10.99 24.49
N ALA A 272 -9.65 9.87 25.10
CA ALA A 272 -10.42 9.20 26.15
C ALA A 272 -10.61 10.11 27.38
N SER A 273 -9.55 10.76 27.88
CA SER A 273 -9.64 11.66 29.04
C SER A 273 -10.48 12.90 28.77
N ASN A 274 -10.40 13.43 27.54
CA ASN A 274 -11.24 14.56 27.13
C ASN A 274 -12.72 14.16 27.02
N LEU A 275 -13.02 12.98 26.48
CA LEU A 275 -14.40 12.49 26.37
C LEU A 275 -15.03 12.29 27.75
N GLU A 276 -14.26 11.77 28.71
CA GLU A 276 -14.69 11.59 30.10
C GLU A 276 -14.97 12.94 30.78
N SER A 277 -14.05 13.90 30.62
CA SER A 277 -14.21 15.26 31.14
C SER A 277 -15.42 15.98 30.51
N GLN A 278 -15.59 15.87 29.20
CA GLN A 278 -16.74 16.42 28.48
C GLN A 278 -18.05 15.79 28.98
N THR A 279 -18.08 14.47 29.17
CA THR A 279 -19.27 13.78 29.68
C THR A 279 -19.64 14.28 31.08
N ALA A 280 -18.66 14.48 31.96
CA ALA A 280 -18.89 15.05 33.29
C ALA A 280 -19.45 16.47 33.22
N THR A 281 -18.90 17.34 32.36
CA THR A 281 -19.43 18.71 32.17
C THR A 281 -20.84 18.70 31.58
N TRP A 282 -21.15 17.77 30.67
CA TRP A 282 -22.49 17.63 30.10
C TRP A 282 -23.51 17.17 31.16
N VAL A 283 -23.13 16.22 32.03
CA VAL A 283 -23.98 15.79 33.15
C VAL A 283 -24.30 16.96 34.08
N GLU A 284 -23.28 17.74 34.46
CA GLU A 284 -23.45 18.92 35.30
C GLU A 284 -24.34 20.00 34.65
N ALA A 285 -24.15 20.24 33.34
CA ALA A 285 -24.99 21.17 32.58
C ALA A 285 -26.45 20.71 32.49
N PHE A 286 -26.69 19.41 32.27
CA PHE A 286 -28.04 18.85 32.27
C PHE A 286 -28.71 18.94 33.63
N GLU A 287 -27.99 18.66 34.71
CA GLU A 287 -28.50 18.77 36.07
C GLU A 287 -28.90 20.22 36.38
N MET A 288 -28.08 21.19 35.96
CA MET A 288 -28.40 22.62 36.11
C MET A 288 -29.65 23.04 35.30
N ILE A 289 -29.84 22.48 34.10
CA ILE A 289 -31.05 22.73 33.29
C ILE A 289 -32.29 22.13 33.98
N LEU A 290 -32.19 20.89 34.48
CA LEU A 290 -33.29 20.24 35.20
C LEU A 290 -33.69 21.01 36.45
N GLN A 291 -32.71 21.49 37.23
CA GLN A 291 -32.97 22.33 38.41
C GLN A 291 -33.66 23.65 38.06
N ARG A 292 -33.25 24.30 36.96
CA ARG A 292 -33.93 25.52 36.48
C ARG A 292 -35.35 25.27 36.02
N LEU A 293 -35.61 24.14 35.34
CA LEU A 293 -36.96 23.76 34.93
C LEU A 293 -37.85 23.46 36.14
N ASP A 294 -37.35 22.73 37.15
CA ASP A 294 -38.09 22.45 38.37
C ASP A 294 -38.38 23.73 39.19
N ALA A 295 -37.41 24.64 39.29
CA ALA A 295 -37.60 25.94 39.91
C ALA A 295 -38.68 26.77 39.18
N ARG A 296 -38.64 26.79 37.84
CA ARG A 296 -39.63 27.48 37.01
C ARG A 296 -41.02 26.86 37.14
N GLN A 297 -41.11 25.52 37.16
CA GLN A 297 -42.38 24.81 37.32
C GLN A 297 -43.02 25.09 38.68
N LYS A 298 -42.22 25.14 39.76
CA LYS A 298 -42.70 25.53 41.10
C LYS A 298 -43.21 26.97 41.11
N GLN A 299 -42.50 27.89 40.44
CA GLN A 299 -42.87 29.30 40.40
C GLN A 299 -44.15 29.54 39.56
N GLU A 300 -44.28 28.89 38.41
CA GLU A 300 -45.52 28.92 37.62
C GLU A 300 -46.68 28.24 38.37
N GLY A 301 -46.43 27.13 39.08
CA GLY A 301 -47.42 26.46 39.92
C GLY A 301 -47.98 27.36 41.02
N HIS A 302 -47.10 28.10 41.73
CA HIS A 302 -47.53 29.07 42.74
C HIS A 302 -48.35 30.23 42.15
N ALA A 303 -47.96 30.73 40.97
CA ALA A 303 -48.72 31.76 40.26
C ALA A 303 -50.12 31.26 39.84
N TRP A 304 -50.21 30.00 39.37
CA TRP A 304 -51.49 29.36 39.02
C TRP A 304 -52.39 29.16 40.24
N THR A 305 -51.85 28.71 41.38
CA THR A 305 -52.64 28.57 42.62
C THR A 305 -53.14 29.92 43.12
N GLN A 306 -52.30 30.96 43.05
CA GLN A 306 -52.66 32.31 43.49
C GLN A 306 -53.72 32.93 42.56
N ALA A 307 -53.64 32.66 41.25
CA ALA A 307 -54.66 33.05 40.28
C ALA A 307 -55.99 32.33 40.51
N LEU A 308 -55.97 31.02 40.81
CA LEU A 308 -57.17 30.25 41.15
C LEU A 308 -57.84 30.76 42.43
N GLU A 309 -57.06 31.12 43.45
CA GLU A 309 -57.58 31.63 44.72
C GLU A 309 -58.15 33.06 44.62
N THR A 310 -57.55 33.91 43.78
CA THR A 310 -58.15 35.21 43.43
C THR A 310 -59.40 35.07 42.58
N LEU A 311 -59.49 34.05 41.72
CA LEU A 311 -60.68 33.78 40.93
C LEU A 311 -61.81 33.20 41.79
N HIS A 312 -61.47 32.34 42.76
CA HIS A 312 -62.40 31.78 43.74
C HIS A 312 -62.99 32.86 44.67
N SER A 313 -62.14 33.72 45.24
CA SER A 313 -62.61 34.85 46.08
C SER A 313 -63.43 35.88 45.29
N ARG A 314 -63.12 36.10 44.00
CA ARG A 314 -64.00 36.89 43.12
C ARG A 314 -65.35 36.20 42.91
N HIS A 315 -65.38 34.88 42.72
CA HIS A 315 -66.61 34.13 42.51
C HIS A 315 -67.56 34.23 43.72
N GLU A 316 -67.04 34.08 44.95
CA GLU A 316 -67.81 34.29 46.19
C GLU A 316 -68.41 35.71 46.29
N SER A 317 -67.67 36.74 45.86
CA SER A 317 -68.17 38.12 45.85
C SER A 317 -69.27 38.38 44.80
N TYR A 318 -69.33 37.58 43.73
CA TYR A 318 -70.35 37.71 42.68
C TYR A 318 -71.68 37.05 43.07
N ASP A 319 -71.65 35.96 43.84
CA ASP A 319 -72.88 35.27 44.28
C ASP A 319 -73.63 36.05 45.37
N ALA A 320 -72.92 36.69 46.31
CA ALA A 320 -73.53 37.52 47.35
C ALA A 320 -74.27 38.75 46.81
N VAL A 321 -73.77 39.36 45.73
CA VAL A 321 -74.38 40.54 45.10
C VAL A 321 -75.63 40.18 44.28
N ARG A 322 -75.73 38.92 43.82
CA ARG A 322 -76.86 38.44 43.01
C ARG A 322 -78.11 38.20 43.86
N GLU A 323 -77.95 37.69 45.08
CA GLU A 323 -79.06 37.47 46.03
C GLU A 323 -79.68 38.79 46.51
N GLU A 324 -78.87 39.81 46.82
CA GLU A 324 -79.36 41.10 47.30
C GLU A 324 -80.10 41.88 46.19
N ARG A 325 -79.60 41.83 44.96
CA ARG A 325 -80.23 42.51 43.82
C ARG A 325 -81.55 41.84 43.39
N LEU A 326 -81.65 40.51 43.55
CA LEU A 326 -82.91 39.77 43.30
C LEU A 326 -83.97 40.08 44.38
N ARG A 327 -83.57 40.20 45.66
CA ARG A 327 -84.48 40.62 46.73
C ARG A 327 -85.03 42.03 46.53
N GLN A 328 -84.18 42.99 46.16
CA GLN A 328 -84.63 44.37 45.89
C GLN A 328 -85.59 44.47 44.71
N ILE A 329 -85.42 43.65 43.67
CA ILE A 329 -86.35 43.60 42.53
C ILE A 329 -87.68 42.96 42.94
N LEU A 330 -87.65 41.90 43.75
CA LEU A 330 -88.86 41.23 44.24
C LEU A 330 -89.68 42.11 45.18
N ASP A 331 -89.04 42.88 46.08
CA ASP A 331 -89.73 43.82 46.98
C ASP A 331 -90.35 45.00 46.22
N ALA A 332 -89.66 45.54 45.21
CA ALA A 332 -90.19 46.62 44.38
C ALA A 332 -91.41 46.20 43.54
N ILE A 333 -91.51 44.92 43.18
CA ILE A 333 -92.66 44.35 42.47
C ILE A 333 -93.85 44.15 43.43
N GLY A 334 -93.60 43.69 44.66
CA GLY A 334 -94.63 43.52 45.69
C GLY A 334 -95.34 44.84 46.07
N GLU A 335 -94.57 45.90 46.37
CA GLU A 335 -95.14 47.21 46.71
C GLU A 335 -95.93 47.86 45.56
N ARG A 336 -95.62 47.51 44.32
CA ARG A 336 -96.31 48.04 43.14
C ARG A 336 -97.66 47.36 42.95
N GLN A 337 -97.73 46.06 43.24
CA GLN A 337 -98.93 45.25 43.07
C GLN A 337 -100.00 45.59 44.13
N ASP A 338 -99.58 45.83 45.38
CA ASP A 338 -100.50 46.23 46.47
C ASP A 338 -101.13 47.61 46.25
N ARG A 339 -100.33 48.57 45.74
CA ARG A 339 -100.84 49.91 45.37
C ARG A 339 -101.83 49.84 44.20
N PHE A 340 -101.60 48.96 43.24
CA PHE A 340 -102.48 48.77 42.09
C PHE A 340 -103.84 48.18 42.52
N MET A 341 -103.85 47.19 43.41
CA MET A 341 -105.08 46.56 43.91
C MET A 341 -105.94 47.51 44.77
N SER A 342 -105.30 48.40 45.53
CA SER A 342 -105.98 49.46 46.30
C SER A 342 -106.65 50.52 45.41
N GLN A 343 -105.99 50.93 44.32
CA GLN A 343 -106.58 51.87 43.36
C GLN A 343 -107.74 51.28 42.55
N ILE A 344 -107.71 49.99 42.24
CA ILE A 344 -108.82 49.31 41.54
C ILE A 344 -110.09 49.28 42.39
N HIS A 345 -110.00 48.98 43.68
CA HIS A 345 -111.19 49.00 44.55
C HIS A 345 -111.79 50.41 44.71
N ALA A 346 -110.96 51.45 44.80
CA ALA A 346 -111.43 52.83 44.91
C ALA A 346 -112.01 53.42 43.61
N THR A 347 -111.67 52.83 42.44
CA THR A 347 -112.18 53.26 41.13
C THR A 347 -113.47 52.57 40.75
N ILE A 348 -113.73 51.35 41.23
CA ILE A 348 -114.98 50.63 40.99
C ILE A 348 -116.18 51.32 41.66
N ASP A 349 -116.01 51.88 42.86
CA ASP A 349 -117.10 52.61 43.56
C ASP A 349 -117.42 53.98 42.95
N LYS A 350 -116.48 54.60 42.23
CA LYS A 350 -116.72 55.89 41.53
C LYS A 350 -117.20 55.70 40.08
N ALA A 351 -116.98 54.53 39.49
CA ALA A 351 -117.45 54.19 38.15
C ALA A 351 -118.98 53.97 38.05
N ALA A 352 -119.68 53.76 39.17
CA ALA A 352 -121.14 53.67 39.18
C ALA A 352 -121.85 55.03 38.94
N LEU A 353 -121.16 56.16 39.16
CA LEU A 353 -121.70 57.51 39.01
C LEU A 353 -121.36 58.17 37.66
N LEU A 354 -120.29 57.73 36.97
CA LEU A 354 -119.80 58.33 35.72
C LEU A 354 -120.39 57.74 34.42
N ARG A 355 -121.22 56.70 34.51
CA ARG A 355 -121.85 56.05 33.34
C ARG A 355 -122.79 57.00 32.57
N ASN A 356 -123.25 58.08 33.19
CA ASN A 356 -124.16 59.03 32.56
C ASN A 356 -123.44 60.10 31.71
N ASP A 357 -122.14 60.34 31.92
CA ASP A 357 -121.44 61.50 31.34
C ASP A 357 -120.53 61.15 30.15
N PHE A 358 -120.09 59.89 30.01
CA PHE A 358 -119.19 59.48 28.91
C PHE A 358 -119.86 59.30 27.53
N ALA A 359 -121.20 59.27 27.47
CA ALA A 359 -121.92 59.27 26.21
C ALA A 359 -121.70 60.58 25.41
N VAL A 360 -121.27 61.67 26.07
CA VAL A 360 -121.10 63.00 25.47
C VAL A 360 -119.67 63.24 24.94
N VAL A 361 -118.66 62.54 25.46
CA VAL A 361 -117.25 62.76 25.06
C VAL A 361 -116.87 62.01 23.78
N ILE A 362 -117.53 60.89 23.50
CA ILE A 362 -117.32 60.11 22.26
C ILE A 362 -117.64 60.95 21.00
N ASP A 363 -118.55 61.92 21.12
CA ASP A 363 -118.98 62.78 20.00
C ASP A 363 -117.95 63.87 19.64
N THR A 364 -117.06 64.25 20.57
CA THR A 364 -116.17 65.42 20.38
C THR A 364 -114.76 65.07 19.88
N ILE A 365 -114.26 63.85 20.11
CA ILE A 365 -112.93 63.44 19.63
C ILE A 365 -112.97 62.95 18.17
N GLN A 366 -114.14 62.57 17.66
CA GLN A 366 -114.34 62.27 16.25
C GLN A 366 -114.09 63.50 15.34
N GLY A 367 -113.99 64.72 15.91
CA GLY A 367 -113.70 65.96 15.20
C GLY A 367 -112.25 66.48 15.21
N ILE A 368 -111.31 65.90 15.98
CA ILE A 368 -110.00 66.56 16.25
C ILE A 368 -108.75 65.84 15.69
N ALA A 369 -108.82 64.58 15.22
CA ALA A 369 -107.65 63.88 14.66
C ALA A 369 -107.63 63.76 13.11
N GLN A 370 -108.37 64.63 12.40
CA GLN A 370 -108.23 64.94 10.96
C GLN A 370 -106.90 65.66 10.62
N GLY A 371 -105.77 65.26 11.24
CA GLY A 371 -104.50 66.00 11.19
C GLY A 371 -103.25 65.11 11.15
N GLU A 372 -103.21 64.09 10.30
CA GLU A 372 -102.00 63.28 10.02
C GLU A 372 -101.32 63.71 8.70
N GLY A 373 -100.71 64.90 8.72
CA GLY A 373 -99.87 65.39 7.63
C GLY A 373 -98.46 65.69 8.12
N ARG A 374 -97.58 64.67 8.21
CA ARG A 374 -96.10 64.82 8.24
C ARG A 374 -95.28 63.51 8.28
N LEU A 375 -95.79 62.42 7.72
CA LEU A 375 -95.04 61.14 7.62
C LEU A 375 -94.71 60.71 6.18
N LEU A 376 -94.84 61.61 5.20
CA LEU A 376 -94.49 61.39 3.79
C LEU A 376 -93.32 62.26 3.30
N GLU A 377 -92.70 63.08 4.17
CA GLU A 377 -91.62 64.01 3.77
C GLU A 377 -90.24 63.61 4.30
N LEU A 378 -90.14 62.72 5.29
CA LEU A 378 -88.85 62.20 5.81
C LEU A 378 -88.38 60.90 5.13
N GLN A 379 -89.23 60.28 4.32
CA GLN A 379 -88.88 59.10 3.53
C GLN A 379 -88.25 59.46 2.17
N ALA A 380 -88.32 60.73 1.75
CA ALA A 380 -87.75 61.23 0.50
C ALA A 380 -86.29 61.73 0.64
N THR A 381 -85.87 62.18 1.83
CA THR A 381 -84.56 62.85 2.02
C THR A 381 -83.40 61.89 2.29
N LEU A 382 -83.68 60.65 2.73
CA LEU A 382 -82.62 59.65 2.97
C LEU A 382 -82.26 58.87 1.70
N SER A 383 -83.17 58.83 0.72
CA SER A 383 -82.93 58.25 -0.60
C SER A 383 -82.02 59.13 -1.49
N ASP A 384 -81.93 60.43 -1.21
CA ASP A 384 -81.12 61.37 -1.99
C ASP A 384 -79.64 61.42 -1.56
N ASN A 385 -79.35 61.16 -0.27
CA ASN A 385 -77.97 61.06 0.21
C ASN A 385 -77.26 59.76 -0.19
N LEU A 386 -78.02 58.70 -0.49
CA LEU A 386 -77.47 57.44 -1.02
C LEU A 386 -77.16 57.50 -2.52
N ARG A 387 -77.52 58.58 -3.20
CA ARG A 387 -77.26 58.80 -4.63
C ARG A 387 -75.95 59.54 -4.92
N VAL A 388 -75.36 60.21 -3.93
CA VAL A 388 -74.12 61.02 -4.11
C VAL A 388 -72.83 60.24 -3.75
N ILE A 389 -72.94 59.00 -3.25
CA ILE A 389 -71.76 58.18 -2.88
C ILE A 389 -71.58 56.96 -3.83
N HIS A 390 -72.46 56.76 -4.81
CA HIS A 390 -72.35 55.66 -5.79
C HIS A 390 -71.92 56.07 -7.21
N GLU A 391 -71.47 57.32 -7.41
CA GLU A 391 -70.91 57.85 -8.66
C GLU A 391 -69.53 58.51 -8.48
N THR A 392 -68.65 57.88 -7.69
CA THR A 392 -67.19 58.08 -7.83
C THR A 392 -66.53 56.74 -8.14
N ARG A 393 -67.02 56.10 -9.21
CA ARG A 393 -66.45 54.89 -9.80
C ARG A 393 -66.00 55.17 -11.24
N GLN A 394 -65.14 56.18 -11.40
CA GLN A 394 -64.47 56.49 -12.67
C GLN A 394 -63.19 57.35 -12.49
N ILE A 395 -62.34 56.97 -11.53
CA ILE A 395 -60.88 57.23 -11.62
C ILE A 395 -60.17 55.87 -11.58
N GLU A 396 -60.65 54.96 -12.44
CA GLU A 396 -60.02 53.67 -12.75
C GLU A 396 -59.30 53.70 -14.12
N ASP A 397 -59.44 54.76 -14.94
CA ASP A 397 -58.97 54.72 -16.34
C ASP A 397 -57.81 55.67 -16.72
N ALA A 398 -57.16 56.37 -15.78
CA ALA A 398 -56.12 57.38 -16.13
C ALA A 398 -54.69 57.13 -15.64
N VAL A 399 -54.39 56.14 -14.78
CA VAL A 399 -53.00 55.91 -14.30
C VAL A 399 -52.46 54.50 -14.62
N HIS A 400 -53.28 53.61 -15.18
CA HIS A 400 -52.78 52.46 -15.93
C HIS A 400 -51.94 52.85 -17.17
N GLY A 401 -51.84 54.14 -17.53
CA GLY A 401 -50.99 54.64 -18.62
C GLY A 401 -49.58 55.15 -18.23
N LEU A 402 -49.27 55.41 -16.95
CA LEU A 402 -48.02 56.13 -16.59
C LEU A 402 -46.85 55.25 -16.12
N THR A 403 -47.06 54.01 -15.68
CA THR A 403 -45.94 53.14 -15.24
C THR A 403 -45.29 52.38 -16.39
N GLY A 404 -46.00 52.21 -17.52
CA GLY A 404 -45.42 51.79 -18.80
C GLY A 404 -44.38 52.78 -19.35
N ALA A 405 -44.38 54.03 -18.89
CA ALA A 405 -43.41 55.07 -19.25
C ALA A 405 -42.20 55.15 -18.29
N ILE A 406 -42.24 54.53 -17.10
CA ILE A 406 -41.11 54.49 -16.16
C ILE A 406 -40.12 53.37 -16.52
N HIS A 407 -40.59 52.31 -17.19
CA HIS A 407 -39.71 51.36 -17.89
C HIS A 407 -38.88 51.98 -19.02
N LEU A 408 -39.15 53.24 -19.42
CA LEU A 408 -38.40 53.96 -20.47
C LEU A 408 -37.45 55.05 -19.94
N LEU A 409 -37.42 55.34 -18.63
CA LEU A 409 -36.56 56.38 -18.04
C LEU A 409 -35.45 55.85 -17.12
N THR A 410 -35.53 54.63 -16.60
CA THR A 410 -34.47 54.03 -15.75
C THR A 410 -33.37 53.30 -16.57
N ALA A 411 -33.52 53.24 -17.90
CA ALA A 411 -32.53 52.65 -18.82
C ALA A 411 -31.49 53.65 -19.38
N ARG A 412 -31.45 54.93 -18.92
CA ARG A 412 -30.56 55.94 -19.52
C ARG A 412 -30.13 57.10 -18.59
N SER A 413 -29.74 56.81 -17.35
CA SER A 413 -29.00 57.75 -16.48
C SER A 413 -28.35 56.96 -15.34
N GLY A 414 -27.10 56.53 -15.50
CA GLY A 414 -25.93 57.36 -15.19
C GLY A 414 -25.53 57.07 -13.75
N ASP A 415 -24.64 56.12 -13.45
CA ASP A 415 -23.24 56.10 -13.86
C ASP A 415 -22.58 57.49 -13.73
N GLY A 416 -21.93 57.71 -12.57
CA GLY A 416 -20.82 58.64 -12.38
C GLY A 416 -21.12 60.12 -12.10
N ARG A 417 -20.82 60.58 -10.86
CA ARG A 417 -19.70 61.54 -10.60
C ARG A 417 -19.53 61.95 -9.11
N LYS A 418 -18.29 61.75 -8.62
CA LYS A 418 -17.38 62.72 -7.95
C LYS A 418 -17.94 63.59 -6.80
N THR A 419 -17.45 63.49 -5.57
CA THR A 419 -16.23 64.16 -5.02
C THR A 419 -15.99 65.58 -5.53
N ALA A 420 -16.33 66.58 -4.71
CA ALA A 420 -15.72 67.91 -4.74
C ALA A 420 -15.89 68.60 -3.38
N ALA A 421 -14.86 68.49 -2.54
CA ALA A 421 -14.33 69.52 -1.65
C ALA A 421 -12.96 69.03 -1.14
#